data_AF-A0A2V7U9K5-F1
#
_entry.id   AF-A0A2V7U9K5-F1
#
_cell.length_a   1.000
_cell.length_b   1.000
_cell.length_c   1.000
_cell.angle_alpha   90.00
_cell.angle_beta   90.00
_cell.angle_gamma   90.00
#
_symmetry.space_group_name_H-M   'P 1'
#
loop_
_entity.id
_entity.type
_entity.pdbx_description
1 polymer ?
#
loop_
_entity_poly.entity_id
_entity_poly.type
_entity_poly.pdbx_seq_one_letter_code
_entity_poly.pdbx_strand_id
1 'polypeptide(L)' 'MKTGRLLKFHRAGTDVHAYLYREGGRFQAALYLIASGRREQGPAATLTGTEEAEVESAVRAWVEERFPPAR' A
#
# COMPACT_ATOMS: atom_id res chain seq x y z
N MET A 1 -6.64 -18.00 9.36
CA MET A 1 -6.26 -16.63 9.75
C MET A 1 -5.53 -15.99 8.57
N LYS A 2 -5.97 -14.82 8.08
CA LYS A 2 -5.24 -14.10 7.01
C LYS A 2 -4.05 -13.38 7.66
N THR A 3 -2.86 -13.97 7.59
CA THR A 3 -1.61 -13.31 7.97
C THR A 3 -1.29 -12.26 6.92
N GLY A 4 -1.63 -11.01 7.21
CA GLY A 4 -1.26 -9.85 6.40
C GLY A 4 -0.41 -8.87 7.21
N ARG A 5 0.46 -8.14 6.53
CA ARG A 5 1.31 -7.08 7.09
C ARG A 5 0.78 -5.72 6.65
N LEU A 6 0.71 -4.79 7.59
CA LEU A 6 0.38 -3.39 7.29
C LEU A 6 1.67 -2.59 7.13
N LEU A 7 1.85 -1.99 5.96
CA LEU A 7 2.90 -1.01 5.68
C LEU A 7 2.28 0.38 5.78
N LYS A 8 2.94 1.29 6.49
CA LYS A 8 2.48 2.67 6.69
C LYS A 8 3.53 3.63 6.15
N PHE A 9 3.08 4.58 5.34
CA PHE A 9 3.92 5.61 4.75
C PHE A 9 3.33 6.96 5.10
N HIS A 10 4.09 7.75 5.87
CA HIS A 10 3.73 9.12 6.20
C HIS A 10 4.29 10.05 5.13
N ARG A 11 3.43 10.89 4.54
CA ARG A 11 3.77 11.83 3.45
C ARG A 11 3.16 13.20 3.72
N ALA A 12 3.71 14.23 3.07
CA ALA A 12 3.21 15.59 3.26
C ALA A 12 1.77 15.70 2.75
N GLY A 13 0.82 15.88 3.67
CA GLY A 13 -0.61 16.06 3.37
C GLY A 13 -1.42 14.77 3.22
N THR A 14 -0.82 13.59 3.32
CA THR A 14 -1.56 12.31 3.30
C THR A 14 -0.75 11.18 3.92
N ASP A 15 -1.43 10.23 4.55
CA ASP A 15 -0.82 8.94 4.88
C ASP A 15 -1.24 7.89 3.85
N VAL A 16 -0.34 6.95 3.55
CA VAL A 16 -0.64 5.79 2.70
C VAL A 16 -0.49 4.53 3.53
N HIS A 17 -1.56 3.72 3.56
CA HIS A 17 -1.58 2.42 4.21
C HIS A 17 -1.68 1.32 3.17
N ALA A 18 -0.72 0.40 3.14
CA ALA A 18 -0.76 -0.77 2.27
C ALA A 18 -0.94 -2.04 3.09
N TYR A 19 -2.04 -2.74 2.86
CA TYR A 19 -2.31 -4.04 3.46
C TYR A 19 -1.79 -5.12 2.53
N LEU A 20 -0.64 -5.69 2.87
CA LEU A 20 -0.01 -6.81 2.18
C LEU A 20 -0.56 -8.11 2.77
N TYR A 21 -1.11 -8.99 1.94
CA TYR A 21 -1.70 -10.25 2.36
C TYR A 21 -1.52 -11.32 1.29
N ARG A 22 -1.63 -12.58 1.68
CA ARG A 22 -1.63 -13.72 0.75
C ARG A 22 -3.05 -14.21 0.53
N GLU A 23 -3.45 -14.35 -0.72
CA GLU A 23 -4.76 -14.89 -1.12
C GLU A 23 -4.62 -15.73 -2.38
N GLY A 24 -5.22 -16.94 -2.39
CA GLY A 24 -5.17 -17.83 -3.56
C GLY A 24 -3.77 -18.21 -4.01
N GLY A 25 -2.81 -18.28 -3.08
CA GLY A 25 -1.40 -18.60 -3.39
C GLY A 25 -0.55 -17.43 -3.88
N ARG A 26 -1.13 -16.25 -4.13
CA ARG A 26 -0.44 -15.03 -4.55
C ARG A 26 -0.37 -14.00 -3.43
N PHE A 27 0.62 -13.12 -3.49
CA PHE A 27 0.70 -11.95 -2.62
C PHE A 27 -0.03 -10.79 -3.27
N GLN A 28 -0.77 -10.03 -2.45
CA GLN A 28 -1.48 -8.84 -2.87
C GLN A 28 -1.29 -7.74 -1.83
N ALA A 29 -1.19 -6.50 -2.29
CA ALA A 29 -1.21 -5.32 -1.45
C ALA A 29 -2.33 -4.38 -1.88
N ALA A 30 -3.26 -4.07 -0.99
CA ALA A 30 -4.26 -3.04 -1.20
C ALA A 30 -3.82 -1.73 -0.52
N LEU A 31 -3.68 -0.66 -1.30
CA LEU A 31 -3.19 0.64 -0.87
C LEU A 31 -4.35 1.61 -0.64
N TYR A 32 -4.36 2.28 0.49
CA TYR A 32 -5.40 3.23 0.90
C TYR A 32 -4.76 4.58 1.22
N LEU A 33 -5.35 5.65 0.67
CA LEU A 33 -5.01 7.01 1.04
C LEU A 33 -5.83 7.44 2.25
N ILE A 34 -5.14 7.94 3.27
CA ILE A 34 -5.72 8.47 4.49
C ILE A 34 -5.43 9.98 4.48
N ALA A 35 -6.24 10.72 3.73
CA ALA A 35 -6.19 12.18 3.73
C ALA A 35 -7.03 12.74 4.88
N SER A 36 -6.56 13.82 5.52
CA SER A 36 -7.32 14.51 6.57
C SER A 36 -8.65 15.02 6.03
N GLY A 37 -9.76 14.36 6.42
CA GLY A 37 -11.12 14.79 6.12
C GLY A 37 -11.84 14.04 4.98
N ARG A 38 -11.18 13.10 4.27
CA ARG A 38 -11.85 12.22 3.30
C ARG A 38 -11.32 10.80 3.39
N ARG A 39 -12.18 9.85 3.78
CA ARG A 39 -11.96 8.43 3.51
C ARG A 39 -12.39 8.17 2.07
N GLU A 40 -11.46 7.77 1.21
CA GLU A 40 -11.83 7.21 -0.09
C GLU A 40 -12.62 5.90 0.12
N GLN A 41 -13.64 5.66 -0.71
CA GLN A 41 -14.53 4.50 -0.57
C GLN A 41 -13.90 3.17 -1.04
N GLY A 42 -12.59 3.14 -1.30
CA GLY A 42 -11.89 1.94 -1.77
C GLY A 42 -10.37 2.10 -1.79
N PRO A 43 -9.64 1.04 -2.16
CA PRO A 43 -8.20 1.11 -2.32
C PRO A 43 -7.83 1.97 -3.54
N ALA A 44 -6.89 2.88 -3.35
CA ALA A 44 -6.34 3.73 -4.41
C ALA A 44 -5.52 2.92 -5.44
N ALA A 45 -4.96 1.79 -5.02
CA ALA A 45 -4.33 0.82 -5.89
C ALA A 45 -4.33 -0.57 -5.25
N THR A 46 -4.28 -1.61 -6.09
CA THR A 46 -4.00 -2.98 -5.65
C THR A 46 -2.85 -3.52 -6.48
N LEU A 47 -1.81 -4.01 -5.81
CA LEU A 47 -0.63 -4.59 -6.42
C LEU A 47 -0.61 -6.09 -6.12
N THR A 48 -0.14 -6.91 -7.06
CA THR A 48 -0.12 -8.36 -6.91
C THR A 48 1.20 -8.93 -7.40
N GLY A 49 1.68 -10.00 -6.78
CA GLY A 49 2.95 -10.64 -7.13
C GLY A 49 3.03 -12.07 -6.65
N THR A 50 4.11 -12.75 -7.05
CA THR A 50 4.37 -14.14 -6.67
C THR A 50 5.14 -14.26 -5.37
N GLU A 51 5.88 -13.22 -4.99
CA GLU A 51 6.67 -13.16 -3.76
C GLU A 51 6.28 -11.96 -2.90
N GLU A 52 6.39 -12.10 -1.58
CA GLU A 52 6.05 -11.01 -0.65
C GLU A 52 6.95 -9.78 -0.86
N ALA A 53 8.26 -10.01 -1.01
CA ALA A 53 9.25 -8.96 -1.17
C ALA A 53 9.08 -8.18 -2.49
N GLU A 54 8.66 -8.86 -3.56
CA GLU A 54 8.31 -8.25 -4.84
C GLU A 54 7.17 -7.25 -4.67
N VAL A 55 6.08 -7.66 -4.01
CA VAL A 55 4.92 -6.79 -3.78
C VAL A 55 5.27 -5.66 -2.82
N GLU A 56 6.05 -5.91 -1.77
CA GLU A 56 6.52 -4.85 -0.88
C GLU A 56 7.37 -3.80 -1.63
N SER A 57 8.28 -4.25 -2.51
CA SER A 57 9.09 -3.35 -3.34
C SER A 57 8.21 -2.53 -4.29
N ALA A 58 7.25 -3.16 -4.95
CA ALA A 58 6.30 -2.48 -5.83
C ALA A 58 5.44 -1.45 -5.08
N VAL A 59 5.00 -1.76 -3.85
CA VAL A 59 4.29 -0.81 -2.98
C VAL A 59 5.16 0.41 -2.68
N ARG A 60 6.43 0.21 -2.33
CA ARG A 60 7.35 1.32 -2.04
C ARG A 60 7.55 2.21 -3.25
N ALA A 61 7.84 1.62 -4.41
CA ALA A 61 8.01 2.36 -5.67
C ALA A 61 6.75 3.16 -6.04
N TRP A 62 5.57 2.56 -5.90
CA TRP A 62 4.29 3.24 -6.13
C TRP A 62 4.09 4.45 -5.22
N VAL A 63 4.44 4.32 -3.93
CA VAL A 63 4.34 5.41 -2.97
C VAL A 63 5.34 6.51 -3.29
N GLU A 64 6.58 6.17 -3.64
CA GLU A 64 7.61 7.15 -3.97
C GLU A 64 7.31 7.93 -5.25
N GLU A 65 6.76 7.28 -6.28
CA GLU A 65 6.36 7.93 -7.54
C GLU A 65 5.24 8.97 -7.32
N ARG A 66 4.24 8.65 -6.49
CA ARG A 66 3.03 9.47 -6.33
C ARG A 66 3.07 10.43 -5.15
N PHE A 67 3.80 10.05 -4.12
CA PHE A 67 3.95 10.79 -2.87
C PHE A 67 5.43 10.83 -2.52
N PRO A 68 6.23 11.63 -3.25
CA PRO A 68 7.64 11.79 -2.93
C PRO A 68 7.81 12.31 -1.50
N PRO A 69 8.89 11.91 -0.80
CA PRO A 69 9.19 12.48 0.51
C PRO A 69 9.32 14.00 0.40
N ALA A 70 8.83 14.73 1.42
CA ALA A 70 9.04 16.17 1.49
C ALA A 70 10.55 16.44 1.52
N ARG A 71 11.03 17.24 0.56
CA ARG A 71 12.43 17.61 0.43
C ARG A 71 12.83 18.66 1.47
#